data_AF-F8NS32-F1
#
_entry.id   AF-F8NS32-F1
#
_cell.length_a   1.000
_cell.length_b   1.000
_cell.length_c   1.000
_cell.angle_alpha   90.00
_cell.angle_beta   90.00
_cell.angle_gamma   90.00
#
_symmetry.space_group_name_H-M   'P 1'
#
loop_
_entity.id
_entity.type
_entity.pdbx_description
1 polymer ?
#
loop_
_entity_poly.entity_id
_entity_poly.type
_entity_poly.pdbx_seq_one_letter_code
_entity_poly.pdbx_strand_id
1 'polypeptide(L)'
;MGGTSGRKAQMKTSGLAAYVQTSEMVRAVLARDPGNAFGIWELGQSVRSYLDGVEARDERKEYEGSTMDSKEMLGWGIWPEASYFNHSCNPNVVKKRIARNLVFITTSVVQEGDELCIAYVDCDEIQTTEIDEFAAGEKRRELLRKWWFFGCACSRCSFVGGKMGEE
;
A
#
# COMPACT_ATOMS: atom_id res chain seq x y z
N MET A 1 -13.62 -14.49 49.49
CA MET A 1 -14.53 -14.98 48.42
C MET A 1 -14.69 -13.84 47.43
N GLY A 2 -14.44 -13.91 46.12
CA GLY A 2 -13.82 -14.90 45.26
C GLY A 2 -13.26 -14.17 44.03
N GLY A 3 -12.13 -14.64 43.49
CA GLY A 3 -11.54 -14.08 42.28
C GLY A 3 -12.19 -14.69 41.04
N THR A 4 -12.72 -13.84 40.15
CA THR A 4 -13.19 -14.26 38.82
C THR A 4 -12.01 -14.27 37.85
N SER A 5 -11.32 -15.42 37.80
CA SER A 5 -10.38 -15.72 36.71
C SER A 5 -11.17 -15.93 35.42
N GLY A 6 -11.20 -14.92 34.57
CA GLY A 6 -11.77 -15.00 33.23
C GLY A 6 -10.96 -15.97 32.37
N ARG A 7 -11.43 -17.22 32.25
CA ARG A 7 -10.89 -18.17 31.27
C ARG A 7 -11.21 -17.63 29.88
N LYS A 8 -10.21 -17.12 29.16
CA LYS A 8 -10.30 -16.95 27.70
C LYS A 8 -10.59 -18.34 27.12
N ALA A 9 -11.76 -18.52 26.52
CA ALA A 9 -12.08 -19.74 25.82
C ALA A 9 -11.08 -19.91 24.66
N GLN A 10 -10.16 -20.86 24.79
CA GLN A 10 -9.34 -21.32 23.67
C GLN A 10 -10.28 -22.01 22.70
N MET A 11 -10.58 -21.35 21.58
CA MET A 11 -11.34 -21.93 20.49
C MET A 11 -10.53 -23.13 19.97
N LYS A 12 -11.10 -24.34 20.05
CA LYS A 12 -10.41 -25.55 19.57
C LYS A 12 -10.31 -25.47 18.04
N THR A 13 -9.11 -25.22 17.53
CA THR A 13 -8.80 -25.12 16.09
C THR A 13 -8.67 -26.47 15.39
N SER A 14 -9.04 -27.58 16.05
CA SER A 14 -8.80 -28.94 15.56
C SER A 14 -9.42 -29.25 14.18
N GLY A 15 -10.50 -28.55 13.80
CA GLY A 15 -11.08 -28.68 12.46
C GLY A 15 -10.36 -27.89 11.36
N LEU A 16 -9.59 -26.87 11.71
CA LEU A 16 -8.85 -26.03 10.76
C LEU A 16 -7.46 -26.58 10.46
N ALA A 17 -6.89 -27.42 11.33
CA ALA A 17 -5.52 -27.95 11.19
C ALA A 17 -5.26 -28.62 9.83
N ALA A 18 -6.27 -29.29 9.25
CA ALA A 18 -6.18 -29.88 7.91
C ALA A 18 -6.07 -28.84 6.77
N TYR A 19 -6.49 -27.59 7.02
CA TYR A 19 -6.54 -26.50 6.05
C TYR A 19 -5.43 -25.46 6.24
N VAL A 20 -4.55 -25.63 7.21
CA VAL A 20 -3.37 -24.75 7.45
C VAL A 20 -2.07 -25.55 7.45
N GLN A 21 -2.03 -26.66 6.72
CA GLN A 21 -0.86 -27.56 6.66
C GLN A 21 0.32 -26.97 5.91
N THR A 22 0.06 -26.02 5.01
CA THR A 22 1.10 -25.32 4.23
C THR A 22 0.95 -23.82 4.37
N SER A 23 2.06 -23.11 4.19
CA SER A 23 2.06 -21.64 4.14
C SER A 23 1.16 -21.09 3.03
N GLU A 24 1.02 -21.81 1.92
CA GLU A 24 0.12 -21.48 0.82
C GLU A 24 -1.35 -21.50 1.25
N MET A 25 -1.80 -22.53 1.97
CA MET A 25 -3.18 -22.61 2.44
C MET A 25 -3.47 -21.58 3.53
N VAL A 26 -2.52 -21.36 4.44
CA VAL A 26 -2.61 -20.28 5.45
C VAL A 26 -2.81 -18.92 4.77
N ARG A 27 -2.03 -18.63 3.73
CA ARG A 27 -2.19 -17.41 2.93
C ARG A 27 -3.53 -17.38 2.22
N ALA A 28 -3.96 -18.45 1.56
CA ALA A 28 -5.25 -18.47 0.87
C ALA A 28 -6.45 -18.18 1.80
N VAL A 29 -6.34 -18.57 3.07
CA VAL A 29 -7.36 -18.31 4.11
C VAL A 29 -7.24 -16.90 4.69
N LEU A 30 -6.03 -16.46 5.06
CA LEU A 30 -5.80 -15.17 5.75
C LEU A 30 -5.65 -13.97 4.80
N ALA A 31 -5.28 -14.18 3.54
CA ALA A 31 -5.17 -13.12 2.53
C ALA A 31 -6.53 -12.52 2.14
N ARG A 32 -7.64 -13.07 2.65
CA ARG A 32 -9.00 -12.53 2.49
C ARG A 32 -9.34 -11.42 3.49
N ASP A 33 -8.36 -10.91 4.23
CA ASP A 33 -8.53 -9.66 4.96
C ASP A 33 -8.53 -8.46 3.99
N PRO A 34 -9.43 -7.48 4.11
CA PRO A 34 -9.45 -6.30 3.26
C PRO A 34 -8.12 -5.53 3.23
N GLY A 35 -7.30 -5.58 4.28
CA GLY A 35 -5.94 -5.01 4.28
C GLY A 35 -4.99 -5.71 3.30
N ASN A 36 -5.28 -6.94 2.89
CA ASN A 36 -4.46 -7.68 1.92
C ASN A 36 -4.91 -7.46 0.47
N ALA A 37 -5.98 -6.69 0.25
CA ALA A 37 -6.54 -6.46 -1.07
C ALA A 37 -6.00 -5.17 -1.71
N PHE A 38 -5.83 -5.21 -3.02
CA PHE A 38 -5.44 -4.06 -3.84
C PHE A 38 -6.63 -3.60 -4.67
N GLY A 39 -6.89 -2.29 -4.65
CA GLY A 39 -7.93 -1.70 -5.48
C GLY A 39 -7.60 -1.80 -6.96
N ILE A 40 -8.61 -2.17 -7.75
CA ILE A 40 -8.56 -2.22 -9.21
C ILE A 40 -9.33 -1.00 -9.71
N TRP A 41 -8.58 -0.09 -10.32
CA TRP A 41 -9.11 1.18 -10.80
C TRP A 41 -9.15 1.18 -12.33
N GLU A 42 -10.04 1.98 -12.89
CA GLU A 42 -10.05 2.26 -14.31
C GLU A 42 -8.69 2.78 -14.77
N LEU A 43 -8.18 2.23 -15.87
CA LEU A 43 -6.95 2.72 -16.48
C LEU A 43 -7.28 3.91 -17.36
N GLY A 44 -6.52 5.01 -17.22
CA GLY A 44 -6.62 6.15 -18.13
C GLY A 44 -6.39 5.74 -19.59
N GLN A 45 -6.97 6.50 -20.51
CA GLN A 45 -7.01 6.20 -21.96
C GLN A 45 -5.62 5.92 -22.58
N SER A 46 -4.53 6.41 -21.99
CA SER A 46 -3.16 6.16 -22.46
C SER A 46 -2.73 4.69 -22.39
N VAL A 47 -3.20 3.90 -21.42
CA VAL A 47 -2.79 2.48 -21.26
C VAL A 47 -3.52 1.56 -22.25
N ARG A 48 -4.68 2.00 -22.78
CA ARG A 48 -5.45 1.23 -23.77
C ARG A 48 -4.68 1.10 -25.09
N SER A 49 -3.91 2.13 -25.46
CA SER A 49 -3.06 2.13 -26.65
C SER A 49 -1.97 1.04 -26.65
N TYR A 50 -1.43 0.67 -25.48
CA TYR A 50 -0.44 -0.40 -25.33
C TYR A 50 -1.02 -1.80 -25.60
N LEU A 51 -2.33 -2.00 -25.44
CA LEU A 51 -2.99 -3.28 -25.68
C LEU A 51 -3.50 -3.41 -27.12
N ASP A 52 -3.76 -2.29 -27.80
CA ASP A 52 -4.34 -2.24 -29.14
C ASP A 52 -3.30 -2.23 -30.27
N GLY A 53 -2.02 -2.48 -29.97
CA GLY A 53 -0.99 -2.76 -31.00
C GLY A 53 -0.67 -1.60 -31.93
N VAL A 54 -0.94 -0.35 -31.53
CA VAL A 54 -0.60 0.83 -32.34
C VAL A 54 0.82 1.27 -31.97
N GLU A 55 1.69 1.35 -32.98
CA GLU A 55 3.12 1.63 -32.82
C GLU A 55 3.40 2.85 -31.94
N ALA A 56 4.40 2.67 -31.07
CA ALA A 56 4.95 3.67 -30.16
C ALA A 56 5.22 4.98 -30.89
N ARG A 57 4.35 5.97 -30.70
CA ARG A 57 4.62 7.35 -31.07
C ARG A 57 4.61 8.23 -29.82
N ASP A 58 5.84 8.63 -29.49
CA ASP A 58 6.26 9.74 -28.63
C ASP A 58 6.29 9.47 -27.11
N GLU A 59 7.50 9.13 -26.65
CA GLU A 59 7.89 8.71 -25.30
C GLU A 59 8.00 9.85 -24.27
N ARG A 60 7.34 11.00 -24.48
CA ARG A 60 7.45 12.15 -23.55
C ARG A 60 6.14 12.91 -23.35
N LYS A 61 5.06 12.20 -23.10
CA LYS A 61 3.96 12.79 -22.34
C LYS A 61 4.04 12.32 -20.90
N GLU A 62 4.64 13.21 -20.11
CA GLU A 62 4.40 13.41 -18.70
C GLU A 62 3.11 12.71 -18.24
N TYR A 63 3.25 11.89 -17.21
CA TYR A 63 2.15 11.40 -16.40
C TYR A 63 1.53 12.63 -15.71
N GLU A 64 0.86 13.47 -16.48
CA GLU A 64 0.20 14.67 -16.03
C GLU A 64 -1.02 14.22 -15.25
N GLY A 65 -0.84 14.22 -13.93
CA GLY A 65 -1.85 14.29 -12.88
C GLY A 65 -3.27 13.87 -13.29
N SER A 66 -3.49 12.59 -13.53
CA SER A 66 -4.83 12.06 -13.29
C SER A 66 -4.95 11.90 -11.77
N THR A 67 -5.52 12.89 -11.10
CA THR A 67 -5.96 12.73 -9.71
C THR A 67 -6.78 11.43 -9.60
N MET A 68 -6.63 10.68 -8.50
CA MET A 68 -7.41 9.45 -8.30
C MET A 68 -8.93 9.69 -8.44
N ASP A 69 -9.35 10.95 -8.23
CA ASP A 69 -10.73 11.45 -8.34
C ASP A 69 -11.39 11.24 -9.72
N SER A 70 -10.60 10.96 -10.78
CA SER A 70 -11.13 10.70 -12.12
C SER A 70 -11.21 9.22 -12.52
N LYS A 71 -10.70 8.29 -11.69
CA LYS A 71 -10.65 6.86 -12.02
C LYS A 71 -11.72 6.09 -11.24
N GLU A 72 -12.60 5.41 -11.96
CA GLU A 72 -13.63 4.58 -11.32
C GLU A 72 -13.00 3.37 -10.61
N MET A 73 -13.44 3.08 -9.39
CA MET A 73 -13.07 1.85 -8.66
C MET A 73 -13.87 0.68 -9.21
N LEU A 74 -13.20 -0.22 -9.94
CA LEU A 74 -13.83 -1.39 -10.58
C LEU A 74 -13.96 -2.58 -9.62
N GLY A 75 -13.15 -2.63 -8.55
CA GLY A 75 -13.22 -3.69 -7.55
C GLY A 75 -11.91 -3.93 -6.82
N TRP A 76 -11.76 -5.11 -6.24
CA TRP A 76 -10.60 -5.50 -5.43
C TRP A 76 -9.98 -6.80 -5.94
N GLY A 77 -8.67 -6.91 -5.86
CA GLY A 77 -7.93 -8.14 -6.14
C GLY A 77 -7.01 -8.51 -4.99
N ILE A 78 -6.81 -9.82 -4.80
CA ILE A 78 -5.91 -10.36 -3.78
C ILE A 78 -4.70 -10.97 -4.48
N TRP A 79 -3.52 -10.47 -4.14
CA TRP A 79 -2.22 -10.98 -4.59
C TRP A 79 -1.40 -11.30 -3.33
N PRO A 80 -1.48 -12.52 -2.79
CA PRO A 80 -0.90 -12.85 -1.49
C PRO A 80 0.59 -12.54 -1.37
N GLU A 81 1.35 -12.71 -2.45
CA GLU A 81 2.78 -12.40 -2.51
C GLU A 81 3.03 -10.89 -2.39
N ALA A 82 2.15 -10.07 -2.94
CA ALA A 82 2.26 -8.62 -2.88
C ALA A 82 1.84 -8.05 -1.52
N SER A 83 1.00 -8.75 -0.76
CA SER A 83 0.59 -8.32 0.59
C SER A 83 1.74 -8.29 1.60
N TYR A 84 2.92 -8.83 1.25
CA TYR A 84 4.12 -8.75 2.09
C TYR A 84 4.81 -7.39 2.07
N PHE A 85 4.56 -6.53 1.06
CA PHE A 85 5.17 -5.21 1.03
C PHE A 85 4.61 -4.36 2.16
N ASN A 86 5.48 -3.92 3.08
CA ASN A 86 5.12 -2.97 4.12
C ASN A 86 4.94 -1.56 3.55
N HIS A 87 4.45 -0.65 4.39
CA HIS A 87 4.24 0.73 4.02
C HIS A 87 5.46 1.62 4.29
N SER A 88 5.80 2.48 3.31
CA SER A 88 6.58 3.69 3.53
C SER A 88 5.92 4.86 2.78
N CYS A 89 5.91 6.06 3.38
CA CYS A 89 5.50 7.27 2.67
C CYS A 89 6.56 7.73 1.64
N ASN A 90 7.78 7.18 1.74
CA ASN A 90 8.83 7.27 0.73
C ASN A 90 9.14 5.84 0.23
N PRO A 91 8.26 5.25 -0.60
CA PRO A 91 8.40 3.87 -1.02
C PRO A 91 9.54 3.70 -2.04
N ASN A 92 10.22 2.55 -1.98
CA ASN A 92 11.21 2.13 -2.97
C ASN A 92 10.61 1.19 -4.03
N VAL A 93 9.31 0.90 -3.97
CA VAL A 93 8.55 0.11 -4.95
C VAL A 93 7.26 0.83 -5.33
N VAL A 94 7.00 0.94 -6.63
CA VAL A 94 5.72 1.38 -7.19
C VAL A 94 4.96 0.19 -7.78
N LYS A 95 3.63 0.17 -7.59
CA LYS A 95 2.73 -0.81 -8.19
C LYS A 95 2.09 -0.23 -9.45
N LYS A 96 2.14 -0.98 -10.56
CA LYS A 96 1.49 -0.63 -11.83
C LYS A 96 0.63 -1.79 -12.31
N ARG A 97 -0.56 -1.48 -12.82
CA ARG A 97 -1.40 -2.49 -13.48
C ARG A 97 -1.04 -2.53 -14.96
N ILE A 98 -0.61 -3.70 -15.45
CA ILE A 98 -0.35 -3.94 -16.86
C ILE A 98 -1.23 -5.10 -17.31
N ALA A 99 -2.23 -4.81 -18.16
CA ALA A 99 -3.27 -5.76 -18.52
C ALA A 99 -3.94 -6.39 -17.28
N ARG A 100 -3.79 -7.70 -17.10
CA ARG A 100 -4.33 -8.47 -15.97
C ARG A 100 -3.32 -8.69 -14.83
N ASN A 101 -2.13 -8.11 -14.94
CA ASN A 101 -1.06 -8.28 -13.96
C ASN A 101 -0.89 -7.04 -13.08
N LEU A 102 -0.56 -7.26 -11.81
CA LEU A 102 -0.05 -6.24 -10.92
C LEU A 102 1.48 -6.36 -10.89
N VAL A 103 2.16 -5.34 -11.39
CA VAL A 103 3.61 -5.30 -11.57
C VAL A 103 4.21 -4.36 -10.54
N PHE A 104 5.24 -4.81 -9.83
CA PHE A 104 5.97 -4.06 -8.82
C PHE A 104 7.35 -3.70 -9.36
N ILE A 105 7.68 -2.41 -9.35
CA ILE A 105 8.90 -1.88 -9.97
C ILE A 105 9.63 -1.07 -8.92
N THR A 106 10.92 -1.34 -8.72
CA THR A 106 11.73 -0.53 -7.82
C THR A 106 11.92 0.88 -8.37
N THR A 107 11.82 1.88 -7.50
CA THR A 107 11.99 3.30 -7.85
C THR A 107 13.38 3.84 -7.49
N SER A 108 14.17 3.04 -6.79
CA SER A 108 15.55 3.32 -6.41
C SER A 108 16.41 2.05 -6.53
N VAL A 109 17.72 2.23 -6.40
CA VAL A 109 18.63 1.09 -6.17
C VAL A 109 18.24 0.41 -4.85
N VAL A 110 18.25 -0.92 -4.84
CA VAL A 110 18.00 -1.77 -3.67
C VAL A 110 19.13 -2.79 -3.56
N GLN A 111 19.56 -3.08 -2.34
CA GLN A 111 20.58 -4.05 -2.01
C GLN A 111 19.98 -5.31 -1.38
N GLU A 112 20.77 -6.37 -1.28
CA GLU A 112 20.36 -7.58 -0.56
C GLU A 112 20.08 -7.24 0.91
N GLY A 113 18.91 -7.66 1.39
CA GLY A 113 18.46 -7.37 2.76
C GLY A 113 17.67 -6.07 2.91
N ASP A 114 17.60 -5.21 1.89
CA ASP A 114 16.75 -4.02 1.92
C ASP A 114 15.27 -4.41 1.95
N GLU A 115 14.52 -3.77 2.84
CA GLU A 115 13.08 -3.92 2.87
C GLU A 115 12.44 -3.20 1.68
N LEU A 116 11.54 -3.90 1.00
CA LEU A 116 10.75 -3.33 -0.08
C LEU A 116 9.41 -2.83 0.46
N CYS A 117 9.10 -1.56 0.17
CA CYS A 117 7.93 -0.88 0.70
C CYS A 117 7.13 -0.20 -0.42
N ILE A 118 5.80 -0.23 -0.28
CA ILE A 118 4.84 0.46 -1.15
C ILE A 118 4.08 1.55 -0.38
N ALA A 119 3.40 2.44 -1.10
CA ALA A 119 2.44 3.35 -0.50
C ALA A 119 1.06 2.69 -0.36
N TYR A 120 0.49 2.70 0.85
CA TYR A 120 -0.86 2.22 1.15
C TYR A 120 -1.91 3.32 1.01
N VAL A 121 -1.50 4.56 1.24
CA VAL A 121 -2.31 5.78 1.10
C VAL A 121 -1.63 6.69 0.08
N ASP A 122 -2.40 7.55 -0.56
CA ASP A 122 -1.84 8.56 -1.45
C ASP A 122 -1.12 9.63 -0.62
N CYS A 123 0.19 9.47 -0.48
CA CYS A 123 1.01 10.31 0.38
C CYS A 123 1.23 11.71 -0.21
N ASP A 124 1.06 11.86 -1.52
CA ASP A 124 1.34 13.09 -2.24
C ASP A 124 0.05 13.92 -2.41
N GLU A 125 -1.12 13.29 -2.58
CA GLU A 125 -2.42 14.00 -2.47
C GLU A 125 -2.63 14.62 -1.07
N ILE A 126 -2.07 14.01 -0.01
CA ILE A 126 -2.13 14.57 1.35
C ILE A 126 -1.23 15.79 1.49
N GLN A 127 -0.09 15.82 0.80
CA GLN A 127 0.86 16.93 0.85
C GLN A 127 0.40 18.05 -0.08
N THR A 128 -0.28 19.05 0.47
CA THR A 128 -0.71 20.24 -0.29
C THR A 128 0.23 21.42 -0.02
N THR A 129 0.10 22.49 -0.81
CA THR A 129 0.80 23.77 -0.56
C THR A 129 0.33 24.46 0.73
N GLU A 130 -0.77 24.00 1.32
CA GLU A 130 -1.41 24.61 2.50
C GLU A 130 -0.95 24.00 3.83
N ILE A 131 -0.30 22.84 3.80
CA ILE A 131 0.19 22.17 5.00
C ILE A 131 1.68 21.85 4.89
N ASP A 132 2.41 22.00 5.98
CA ASP A 132 3.81 21.59 6.02
C ASP A 132 3.96 20.05 6.11
N GLU A 133 5.18 19.56 5.90
CA GLU A 133 5.49 18.12 5.91
C GLU A 133 5.18 17.46 7.27
N PHE A 134 5.27 18.22 8.37
CA PHE A 134 4.94 17.71 9.71
C PHE A 134 3.44 17.43 9.83
N ALA A 135 2.60 18.40 9.47
CA ALA A 135 1.15 18.26 9.44
C ALA A 135 0.70 17.18 8.43
N ALA A 136 1.35 17.09 7.27
CA ALA A 136 1.11 16.01 6.32
C ALA A 136 1.47 14.64 6.91
N GLY A 137 2.57 14.54 7.66
CA GLY A 137 2.97 13.33 8.38
C GLY A 137 1.94 12.86 9.41
N GLU A 138 1.34 13.78 10.17
CA GLU A 138 0.25 13.46 11.10
C GLU A 138 -1.01 12.96 10.38
N LYS A 139 -1.41 13.60 9.26
CA LYS A 139 -2.54 13.15 8.44
C LYS A 139 -2.32 11.75 7.87
N ARG A 140 -1.12 11.46 7.35
CA ARG A 140 -0.75 10.10 6.90
C ARG A 140 -0.89 9.09 8.03
N ARG A 141 -0.37 9.39 9.22
CA ARG A 141 -0.51 8.54 10.42
C ARG A 141 -1.95 8.36 10.87
N GLU A 142 -2.81 9.37 10.74
CA GLU A 142 -4.24 9.24 11.05
C GLU A 142 -4.92 8.24 10.13
N LEU A 143 -4.72 8.35 8.81
CA LEU A 143 -5.29 7.41 7.84
C LEU A 143 -4.77 5.99 8.06
N LEU A 144 -3.48 5.82 8.30
CA LEU A 144 -2.87 4.51 8.56
C LEU A 144 -3.37 3.90 9.87
N ARG A 145 -3.55 4.68 10.95
CA ARG A 145 -4.16 4.15 12.17
C ARG A 145 -5.61 3.73 11.95
N LYS A 146 -6.36 4.50 11.16
CA LYS A 146 -7.78 4.26 10.90
C LYS A 146 -8.02 2.99 10.08
N TRP A 147 -7.23 2.78 9.03
CA TRP A 147 -7.46 1.72 8.04
C TRP A 147 -6.52 0.52 8.16
N TRP A 148 -5.34 0.72 8.76
CA TRP A 148 -4.25 -0.25 8.81
C TRP A 148 -3.71 -0.53 10.22
N PHE A 149 -4.24 0.18 11.23
CA PHE A 149 -3.95 -0.05 12.66
C PHE A 149 -2.49 0.12 13.08
N PHE A 150 -1.70 0.94 12.36
CA PHE A 150 -0.32 1.29 12.74
C PHE A 150 -0.01 2.77 12.54
N GLY A 151 1.05 3.25 13.18
CA GLY A 151 1.62 4.59 12.95
C GLY A 151 2.92 4.48 12.14
N CYS A 152 2.98 5.14 10.99
CA CYS A 152 4.20 5.15 10.17
C CYS A 152 5.33 5.95 10.84
N ALA A 153 6.53 5.39 10.84
CA ALA A 153 7.75 6.01 11.36
C ALA A 153 8.83 6.21 10.27
N CYS A 154 8.44 6.23 9.00
CA CYS A 154 9.38 6.47 7.89
C CYS A 154 10.00 7.88 7.96
N SER A 155 11.06 8.12 7.18
CA SER A 155 11.79 9.40 7.17
C SER A 155 10.89 10.62 6.93
N ARG A 156 9.87 10.52 6.06
CA ARG A 156 8.90 11.61 5.84
C ARG A 156 8.03 11.90 7.06
N CYS A 157 7.58 10.86 7.78
CA CYS A 157 6.72 11.02 8.95
C CYS A 157 7.48 11.35 10.24
N SER A 158 8.77 11.01 10.29
CA SER A 158 9.69 11.31 11.38
C SER A 158 10.36 12.68 11.24
N PHE A 159 10.12 13.39 10.14
CA PHE A 159 10.63 14.73 9.92
C PHE A 159 10.00 15.72 10.91
N VAL A 160 10.80 16.21 11.86
CA VAL A 160 10.43 17.31 12.75
C VAL A 160 11.05 18.55 12.13
N GLY A 161 10.24 19.41 11.52
CA GLY A 161 10.71 20.56 10.76
C GLY A 161 11.73 21.40 11.53
N GLY A 162 12.98 21.39 11.07
CA GLY A 162 13.99 22.33 11.53
C GLY A 162 13.63 23.71 11.00
N LYS A 163 13.43 24.69 11.90
CA LYS A 163 13.54 26.09 11.51
C LYS A 163 14.97 26.27 10.97
N MET A 164 15.12 26.53 9.68
CA MET A 164 16.40 27.01 9.17
C MET A 164 16.71 28.30 9.93
N GLY A 165 17.77 28.25 10.74
CA GLY A 165 18.29 29.45 11.39
C GLY A 165 18.74 30.42 10.30
N GLU A 166 18.28 31.65 10.42
CA GLU A 166 18.93 32.80 9.81
C GLU A 166 20.29 32.96 10.51
N GLU A 167 21.38 32.68 9.81
CA GLU A 167 22.72 33.21 10.10
C GLU A 167 23.04 34.32 9.10
#